data_AF-A0A359M4G2-F1
#
_entry.id   AF-A0A359M4G2-F1
#
_cell.length_a   1.000
_cell.length_b   1.000
_cell.length_c   1.000
_cell.angle_alpha   90.00
_cell.angle_beta   90.00
_cell.angle_gamma   90.00
#
_symmetry.space_group_name_H-M   'P 1'
#
loop_
_entity.id
_entity.type
_entity.pdbx_description
1 polymer ?
#
loop_
_entity_poly.entity_id
_entity_poly.type
_entity_poly.pdbx_seq_one_letter_code
_entity_poly.pdbx_strand_id
1 'polypeptide(L)'
;AGVAIGAGTDAGMPGTYHGWASLRELKLLVAGGLTPLEAIRAATLESARLLGMDKERGSIEPGKLADLVLVEGAPHAAIDDIDRVRRVFLGGREIDRAALAQSLSSEEIAPLPARKAVELIDDFERPDGRTALD
;
A
#
# COMPACT_ATOMS: atom_id res chain seq x y z
N ALA A 1 -6.26 -22.60 -3.87
CA ALA A 1 -6.58 -22.09 -5.22
C ALA A 1 -5.49 -21.10 -5.61
N GLY A 2 -4.91 -21.20 -6.81
CA GLY A 2 -3.76 -20.37 -7.24
C GLY A 2 -4.17 -18.98 -7.75
N VAL A 3 -5.07 -18.31 -7.03
CA VAL A 3 -5.53 -16.95 -7.38
C VAL A 3 -4.50 -15.92 -6.94
N ALA A 4 -4.40 -14.81 -7.68
CA ALA A 4 -3.57 -13.69 -7.27
C ALA A 4 -4.18 -12.98 -6.05
N ILE A 5 -3.36 -12.66 -5.07
CA ILE A 5 -3.74 -11.95 -3.84
C ILE A 5 -2.90 -10.68 -3.77
N GLY A 6 -3.57 -9.53 -3.71
CA GLY A 6 -2.97 -8.24 -3.40
C GLY A 6 -3.27 -7.81 -1.96
N ALA A 7 -2.49 -6.88 -1.42
CA ALA A 7 -2.76 -6.26 -0.12
C ALA A 7 -3.45 -4.90 -0.28
N GLY A 8 -4.47 -4.63 0.53
CA GLY A 8 -5.20 -3.36 0.57
C GLY A 8 -5.94 -3.19 1.89
N THR A 9 -6.04 -1.96 2.40
CA THR A 9 -6.44 -1.70 3.80
C THR A 9 -7.74 -0.92 3.96
N ASP A 10 -8.22 -0.30 2.90
CA ASP A 10 -9.28 0.73 2.95
C ASP A 10 -8.97 1.85 3.98
N ALA A 11 -7.68 2.17 4.15
CA ALA A 11 -7.24 3.16 5.12
C ALA A 11 -7.87 4.53 4.83
N GLY A 12 -8.31 5.20 5.89
CA GLY A 12 -9.21 6.36 5.83
C GLY A 12 -10.57 6.09 6.49
N MET A 13 -10.99 4.81 6.56
CA MET A 13 -12.15 4.40 7.34
C MET A 13 -11.88 4.47 8.87
N PRO A 14 -12.93 4.61 9.71
CA PRO A 14 -12.77 4.60 11.17
C PRO A 14 -12.06 3.33 11.66
N GLY A 15 -10.90 3.48 12.29
CA GLY A 15 -10.09 2.38 12.81
C GLY A 15 -9.04 1.79 11.85
N THR A 16 -8.96 2.28 10.60
CA THR A 16 -7.94 1.88 9.61
C THR A 16 -7.05 3.07 9.24
N TYR A 17 -5.97 3.24 10.00
CA TYR A 17 -5.04 4.36 9.85
C TYR A 17 -4.05 4.14 8.70
N HIS A 18 -3.80 5.18 7.91
CA HIS A 18 -2.78 5.15 6.86
C HIS A 18 -1.40 4.77 7.43
N GLY A 19 -0.62 4.04 6.63
CA GLY A 19 0.71 3.55 7.02
C GLY A 19 0.63 2.34 7.94
N TRP A 20 0.13 2.51 9.17
CA TRP A 20 0.08 1.42 10.15
C TRP A 20 -0.81 0.25 9.71
N ALA A 21 -1.98 0.54 9.13
CA ALA A 21 -2.89 -0.51 8.66
C ALA A 21 -2.24 -1.39 7.58
N SER A 22 -1.32 -0.84 6.76
CA SER A 22 -0.63 -1.62 5.74
C SER A 22 0.26 -2.70 6.36
N LEU A 23 0.97 -2.38 7.44
CA LEU A 23 1.78 -3.38 8.16
C LEU A 23 0.89 -4.43 8.83
N ARG A 24 -0.24 -3.99 9.41
CA ARG A 24 -1.23 -4.89 9.99
C ARG A 24 -1.83 -5.84 8.94
N GLU A 25 -2.08 -5.37 7.72
CA GLU A 25 -2.65 -6.17 6.65
C GLU A 25 -1.76 -7.36 6.29
N LEU A 26 -0.43 -7.18 6.23
CA LEU A 26 0.49 -8.29 6.00
C LEU A 26 0.39 -9.35 7.12
N LYS A 27 0.22 -8.92 8.38
CA LYS A 27 0.03 -9.83 9.52
C LYS A 27 -1.30 -10.55 9.44
N LEU A 28 -2.36 -9.89 8.98
CA LEU A 28 -3.67 -10.49 8.76
C LEU A 28 -3.66 -11.51 7.62
N LEU A 29 -2.94 -11.24 6.54
CA LEU A 29 -2.73 -12.20 5.45
C LEU A 29 -2.03 -13.48 5.96
N VAL A 30 -1.02 -13.33 6.82
CA VAL A 30 -0.39 -14.48 7.48
C VAL A 30 -1.36 -15.21 8.41
N ALA A 31 -2.14 -14.49 9.22
CA ALA A 31 -3.18 -15.08 10.05
C ALA A 31 -4.27 -15.80 9.21
N GLY A 32 -4.50 -15.34 7.98
CA GLY A 32 -5.37 -15.96 6.97
C GLY A 32 -4.77 -17.18 6.26
N GLY A 33 -3.52 -17.55 6.57
CA GLY A 33 -2.88 -18.77 6.10
C GLY A 33 -1.78 -18.59 5.06
N LEU A 34 -1.42 -17.36 4.69
CA LEU A 34 -0.22 -17.12 3.88
C LEU A 34 1.04 -17.31 4.72
N THR A 35 2.12 -17.76 4.08
CA THR A 35 3.45 -17.64 4.68
C THR A 35 3.88 -16.16 4.72
N PRO A 36 4.82 -15.77 5.61
CA PRO A 36 5.31 -14.39 5.67
C PRO A 36 5.85 -13.88 4.31
N LEU A 37 6.55 -14.73 3.57
CA LEU A 37 7.05 -14.38 2.24
C LEU A 37 5.93 -14.20 1.21
N GLU A 38 4.86 -15.01 1.27
CA GLU A 38 3.68 -14.82 0.42
C GLU A 38 2.94 -13.52 0.75
N ALA A 39 2.80 -13.16 2.02
CA ALA A 39 2.19 -11.89 2.42
C ALA A 39 3.03 -10.68 1.95
N ILE A 40 4.36 -10.74 2.05
CA ILE A 40 5.25 -9.72 1.50
C ILE A 40 5.10 -9.64 -0.03
N ARG A 41 5.04 -10.78 -0.71
CA ARG A 41 4.87 -10.84 -2.17
C ARG A 41 3.50 -10.29 -2.61
N ALA A 42 2.45 -10.56 -1.84
CA ALA A 42 1.11 -10.00 -2.05
C ALA A 42 1.15 -8.47 -1.99
N ALA A 43 1.81 -7.90 -0.98
CA ALA A 43 1.94 -6.46 -0.79
C ALA A 43 2.95 -5.76 -1.73
N THR A 44 3.70 -6.51 -2.53
CA THR A 44 4.74 -5.96 -3.42
C THR A 44 4.51 -6.37 -4.87
N LEU A 45 5.07 -7.50 -5.31
CA LEU A 45 5.05 -7.92 -6.70
C LEU A 45 3.63 -8.22 -7.21
N GLU A 46 2.78 -8.88 -6.42
CA GLU A 46 1.42 -9.21 -6.88
C GLU A 46 0.55 -7.96 -6.96
N SER A 47 0.57 -7.07 -5.95
CA SER A 47 -0.10 -5.77 -6.06
C SER A 47 0.41 -4.96 -7.27
N ALA A 48 1.72 -4.95 -7.54
CA ALA A 48 2.25 -4.27 -8.72
C ALA A 48 1.72 -4.87 -10.04
N ARG A 49 1.62 -6.21 -10.14
CA ARG A 49 1.03 -6.89 -11.30
C ARG A 49 -0.45 -6.58 -11.46
N LEU A 50 -1.22 -6.64 -10.38
CA LEU A 50 -2.66 -6.34 -10.38
C LEU A 50 -2.94 -4.90 -10.82
N LEU A 51 -2.03 -3.97 -10.52
CA LEU A 51 -2.11 -2.56 -10.93
C LEU A 51 -1.46 -2.28 -12.29
N GLY A 52 -0.85 -3.27 -12.96
CA GLY A 52 -0.14 -3.08 -14.23
C GLY A 52 1.17 -2.28 -14.13
N MET A 53 1.78 -2.24 -12.94
CA MET A 53 2.99 -1.46 -12.61
C MET A 53 4.24 -2.32 -12.41
N ASP A 54 4.18 -3.63 -12.65
CA ASP A 54 5.25 -4.59 -12.36
C ASP A 54 6.53 -4.37 -13.20
N LYS A 55 6.42 -3.65 -14.32
CA LYS A 55 7.57 -3.21 -15.12
C LYS A 55 8.38 -2.11 -14.43
N GLU A 56 7.76 -1.33 -13.55
CA GLU A 56 8.37 -0.14 -12.93
C GLU A 56 8.73 -0.37 -11.47
N ARG A 57 7.99 -1.25 -10.76
CA ARG A 57 8.11 -1.46 -9.30
C ARG A 57 7.60 -2.83 -8.87
N GLY A 58 7.70 -3.12 -7.57
CA GLY A 58 7.19 -4.34 -6.94
C GLY A 58 8.23 -5.45 -6.76
N SER A 59 9.42 -5.32 -7.33
CA SER A 59 10.57 -6.20 -7.07
C SER A 59 11.90 -5.45 -7.19
N ILE A 60 12.96 -6.04 -6.62
CA ILE A 60 14.32 -5.49 -6.68
C ILE A 60 15.01 -6.06 -7.90
N GLU A 61 14.94 -5.34 -9.01
CA GLU A 61 15.52 -5.72 -10.31
C GLU A 61 16.14 -4.50 -11.00
N PRO A 62 17.24 -4.67 -11.76
CA PRO A 62 17.81 -3.58 -12.55
C PRO A 62 16.77 -2.96 -13.52
N GLY A 63 16.73 -1.63 -13.57
CA GLY A 63 15.81 -0.89 -14.43
C GLY A 63 14.48 -0.49 -13.76
N LYS A 64 14.15 -1.03 -12.59
CA LYS A 64 12.99 -0.60 -11.79
C LYS A 64 13.32 0.57 -10.87
N LEU A 65 12.30 1.27 -10.40
CA LEU A 65 12.45 2.32 -9.39
C LEU A 65 12.99 1.74 -8.09
N ALA A 66 13.93 2.47 -7.46
CA ALA A 66 14.49 2.10 -6.16
C ALA A 66 13.55 2.50 -5.02
N ASP A 67 12.37 1.86 -5.00
CA ASP A 67 11.37 1.93 -3.93
C ASP A 67 11.64 0.80 -2.94
N LEU A 68 12.36 1.09 -1.85
CA LEU A 68 12.91 0.08 -0.94
C LEU A 68 12.50 0.36 0.50
N VAL A 69 12.22 -0.71 1.25
CA VAL A 69 12.03 -0.65 2.70
C VAL A 69 13.05 -1.59 3.34
N LEU A 70 13.91 -1.03 4.20
CA LEU A 70 14.90 -1.80 4.94
C LEU A 70 14.35 -2.11 6.32
N VAL A 71 14.20 -3.40 6.61
CA VAL A 71 13.60 -3.91 7.84
C VAL A 71 14.66 -4.67 8.62
N GLU A 72 14.75 -4.43 9.92
CA GLU A 72 15.61 -5.20 10.81
C GLU A 72 14.94 -6.51 11.21
N GLY A 73 15.70 -7.60 11.14
CA GLY A 73 15.22 -8.95 11.41
C GLY A 73 14.96 -9.71 10.12
N ALA A 74 14.03 -10.66 10.18
CA ALA A 74 13.72 -11.59 9.10
C ALA A 74 12.22 -11.62 8.83
N PRO A 75 11.62 -10.56 8.24
CA PRO A 75 10.18 -10.49 8.00
C PRO A 75 9.66 -11.58 7.05
N HIS A 76 10.54 -12.17 6.23
CA HIS A 76 10.24 -13.33 5.38
C HIS A 76 10.06 -14.65 6.16
N ALA A 77 10.49 -14.69 7.43
CA ALA A 77 10.37 -15.83 8.33
C ALA A 77 9.46 -15.53 9.53
N ALA A 78 9.50 -14.31 10.07
CA ALA A 78 8.69 -13.84 11.17
C ALA A 78 8.05 -12.49 10.81
N ILE A 79 6.78 -12.51 10.39
CA ILE A 79 6.13 -11.34 9.81
C ILE A 79 6.07 -10.13 10.75
N ASP A 80 6.12 -10.34 12.07
CA ASP A 80 6.15 -9.26 13.06
C ASP A 80 7.38 -8.36 12.97
N ASP A 81 8.48 -8.84 12.39
CA ASP A 81 9.67 -8.01 12.16
C ASP A 81 9.37 -6.84 11.20
N ILE A 82 8.28 -6.88 10.43
CA ILE A 82 7.89 -5.80 9.50
C ILE A 82 7.71 -4.44 10.19
N ASP A 83 7.44 -4.42 11.50
CA ASP A 83 7.33 -3.18 12.28
C ASP A 83 8.69 -2.50 12.50
N ARG A 84 9.79 -3.24 12.34
CA ARG A 84 11.17 -2.77 12.59
C ARG A 84 11.78 -2.12 11.35
N VAL A 85 11.00 -1.24 10.70
CA VAL A 85 11.48 -0.45 9.56
C VAL A 85 12.61 0.47 10.02
N ARG A 86 13.78 0.34 9.39
CA ARG A 86 14.96 1.17 9.64
C ARG A 86 15.07 2.31 8.63
N ARG A 87 14.95 2.02 7.34
CA ARG A 87 15.13 2.99 6.25
C ARG A 87 14.06 2.80 5.18
N VAL A 88 13.69 3.89 4.52
CA VAL A 88 12.76 3.88 3.40
C VAL A 88 13.36 4.70 2.28
N PHE A 89 13.32 4.18 1.07
CA PHE A 89 13.76 4.84 -0.15
C PHE A 89 12.58 4.93 -1.12
N LEU A 90 12.39 6.09 -1.73
CA LEU A 90 11.39 6.32 -2.76
C LEU A 90 12.09 6.90 -3.98
N GLY A 91 12.05 6.20 -5.11
CA GLY A 91 12.75 6.57 -6.33
C GLY A 91 14.26 6.73 -6.12
N GLY A 92 14.86 5.96 -5.21
CA GLY A 92 16.29 6.03 -4.86
C GLY A 92 16.66 7.14 -3.88
N ARG A 93 15.72 7.97 -3.44
CA ARG A 93 15.94 8.96 -2.39
C ARG A 93 15.53 8.40 -1.04
N GLU A 94 16.45 8.40 -0.08
CA GLU A 94 16.13 8.07 1.30
C GLU A 94 15.17 9.11 1.90
N ILE A 95 14.16 8.63 2.60
CA ILE A 95 13.20 9.45 3.32
C ILE A 95 13.72 9.72 4.73
N ASP A 96 13.83 10.98 5.11
CA ASP A 96 14.10 11.37 6.50
C ASP A 96 12.89 11.07 7.37
N ARG A 97 12.97 9.95 8.08
CA ARG A 97 11.89 9.47 8.95
C ARG A 97 11.74 10.31 10.22
N ALA A 98 12.81 10.94 10.70
CA ALA A 98 12.74 11.80 11.88
C ALA A 98 11.99 13.09 11.54
N ALA A 99 12.33 13.71 10.40
CA ALA A 99 11.58 14.86 9.88
C ALA A 99 10.12 14.49 9.58
N LEU A 100 9.86 13.34 8.97
CA LEU A 100 8.48 12.88 8.70
C LEU A 100 7.68 12.69 9.99
N ALA A 101 8.26 12.05 11.01
CA ALA A 101 7.61 11.87 12.31
C ALA A 101 7.28 13.21 12.99
N GLN A 102 8.17 14.20 12.90
CA GLN A 102 7.91 15.56 13.38
C GLN A 102 6.76 16.20 12.62
N SER A 103 6.72 16.08 11.29
CA SER A 103 5.62 16.63 10.47
C SER A 103 4.27 15.95 10.74
N LEU A 104 4.25 14.66 11.08
CA LEU A 104 3.01 13.95 11.42
C LEU A 104 2.50 14.33 12.82
N SER A 105 3.36 14.92 13.65
CA SER A 105 3.01 15.37 15.00
C SER A 105 2.51 16.82 15.03
N SER A 106 2.52 17.54 13.90
CA SER A 106 1.95 18.88 13.84
C SER A 106 0.42 18.81 13.85
N GLU A 107 -0.22 19.79 14.48
CA GLU A 107 -1.68 19.94 14.46
C GLU A 107 -2.18 20.60 13.17
N GLU A 108 -1.27 20.95 12.26
CA GLU A 108 -1.60 21.54 10.97
C GLU A 108 -2.21 20.49 10.05
N ILE A 109 -3.47 20.71 9.65
CA ILE A 109 -4.13 19.87 8.65
C ILE A 109 -3.38 20.05 7.33
N ALA A 110 -2.74 18.98 6.84
CA ALA A 110 -2.19 18.96 5.50
C ALA A 110 -3.34 19.09 4.48
N PRO A 111 -3.41 20.19 3.72
CA PRO A 111 -4.50 20.37 2.77
C PRO A 111 -4.39 19.33 1.66
N LEU A 112 -5.43 18.52 1.48
CA LEU A 112 -5.52 17.65 0.31
C LEU A 112 -5.76 18.54 -0.92
N PRO A 113 -4.91 18.48 -1.96
CA PRO A 113 -5.14 19.24 -3.17
C PRO A 113 -6.41 18.74 -3.86
N ALA A 114 -7.48 19.51 -3.81
CA ALA A 114 -8.72 19.20 -4.52
C ALA A 114 -8.49 19.39 -6.03
N ARG A 115 -8.56 18.31 -6.79
CA ARG A 115 -8.65 18.35 -8.26
C ARG A 115 -10.09 18.09 -8.65
N LYS A 116 -10.65 18.98 -9.47
CA LYS A 116 -11.96 18.75 -10.06
C LYS A 116 -11.85 17.55 -10.99
N ALA A 117 -12.70 16.54 -10.81
CA ALA A 117 -12.79 15.43 -11.75
C ALA A 117 -13.09 16.01 -13.14
N VAL A 118 -12.33 15.56 -14.14
CA VAL A 118 -12.42 16.08 -15.51
C VAL A 118 -13.72 15.59 -16.17
N GLU A 119 -14.17 14.40 -15.78
CA GLU A 119 -15.40 13.76 -16.26
C GLU A 119 -16.11 13.09 -15.08
N LEU A 120 -17.42 12.85 -15.25
CA LEU A 120 -18.20 12.05 -14.31
C LEU A 120 -17.62 10.63 -14.31
N ILE A 121 -17.04 10.22 -13.18
CA ILE A 121 -16.73 8.81 -12.94
C ILE A 121 -18.10 8.16 -12.78
N ASP A 122 -18.45 7.29 -13.73
CA ASP A 122 -19.71 6.53 -13.85
C ASP A 122 -20.47 6.43 -12.51
N ASP A 123 -21.65 7.06 -12.46
CA ASP A 123 -22.51 7.11 -11.28
C ASP A 123 -23.43 5.88 -11.18
N PHE A 124 -23.25 4.90 -12.08
CA PHE A 124 -24.13 3.74 -12.25
C PHE A 124 -25.58 4.13 -12.54
N GLU A 125 -25.84 5.35 -13.01
CA GLU A 125 -27.16 5.80 -13.42
C GLU A 125 -27.35 5.58 -14.93
N ARG A 126 -28.50 5.03 -15.29
CA ARG A 126 -28.99 5.03 -16.66
C ARG A 126 -29.37 6.47 -17.06
N PRO A 127 -29.50 6.76 -18.37
CA PRO A 127 -29.93 8.07 -18.84
C PRO A 127 -31.31 8.54 -18.34
N ASP A 128 -32.12 7.64 -17.77
CA ASP A 128 -33.41 7.93 -17.15
C ASP A 128 -33.32 8.22 -15.63
N GLY A 129 -32.11 8.28 -15.08
CA GLY A 129 -31.85 8.56 -13.66
C GLY A 129 -32.20 7.41 -12.73
N ARG A 130 -32.15 6.16 -13.24
CA ARG A 130 -32.27 4.95 -12.44
C ARG A 130 -30.95 4.18 -12.40
N THR A 131 -30.67 3.55 -11.26
CA THR A 131 -29.52 2.66 -11.11
C THR A 131 -29.50 1.57 -12.17
N ALA A 132 -28.33 1.27 -12.72
CA ALA A 132 -28.10 0.22 -13.70
C ALA A 132 -27.99 -1.19 -13.09
N LEU A 133 -28.18 -1.31 -11.76
CA LEU A 133 -28.01 -2.54 -10.98
C LEU A 133 -29.28 -3.41 -10.86
N ASP A 134 -30.37 -3.02 -11.53
CA ASP A 134 -31.62 -3.80 -11.67
C ASP A 134 -31.69 -4.58 -13.00
#